data_AF-A0A2V3HRR2-F1
#
_entry.id   AF-A0A2V3HRR2-F1
#
_cell.length_a   1.000
_cell.length_b   1.000
_cell.length_c   1.000
_cell.angle_alpha   90.00
_cell.angle_beta   90.00
_cell.angle_gamma   90.00
#
_symmetry.space_group_name_H-M   'P 1'
#
loop_
_entity.id
_entity.type
_entity.pdbx_description
1 polymer ?
#
loop_
_entity_poly.entity_id
_entity_poly.type
_entity_poly.pdbx_seq_one_letter_code
_entity_poly.pdbx_strand_id
1 'polypeptide(L)'
;MPEGTVPELSGRANTFDYATASGWGNQDNGEGASVGHDQSAHGGTFAWTELNPVWGFVYAVGDLNCHQKYERSWKINGNQMPMCTRDVGIIFGFVVGAALFGWRGLNRWTVRDTFLSIFPNERLEPVYLSDRRMTAMLAIIGLGLLPMAVDGFTQMLTDYESTHLIRLVTGFAAGLVVGWWFSSSLSARTKYFGDDPRLVVLPADARLVTK
;
A
#
# COMPACT_ATOMS: atom_id res chain seq x y z
N MET A 1 -11.59 17.06 13.35
CA MET A 1 -10.71 18.25 13.34
C MET A 1 -11.53 19.43 12.86
N PRO A 2 -11.35 20.65 13.38
CA PRO A 2 -12.03 21.84 12.88
C PRO A 2 -11.82 22.02 11.37
N GLU A 3 -12.75 22.68 10.70
CA GLU A 3 -12.61 22.99 9.27
C GLU A 3 -11.39 23.88 9.02
N GLY A 4 -10.64 23.60 7.94
CA GLY A 4 -9.52 24.44 7.52
C GLY A 4 -8.32 24.50 8.48
N THR A 5 -8.17 23.53 9.38
CA THR A 5 -7.01 23.40 10.28
C THR A 5 -5.73 23.02 9.53
N VAL A 6 -5.84 22.20 8.48
CA VAL A 6 -4.69 21.74 7.69
C VAL A 6 -4.68 22.47 6.36
N PRO A 7 -3.61 23.25 6.08
CA PRO A 7 -3.44 23.98 4.84
C PRO A 7 -3.04 23.05 3.68
N GLU A 8 -2.68 23.62 2.55
CA GLU A 8 -2.08 22.84 1.46
C GLU A 8 -0.65 22.48 1.85
N LEU A 9 -0.33 21.18 1.82
CA LEU A 9 0.98 20.64 2.16
C LEU A 9 1.69 20.16 0.89
N SER A 10 3.01 20.15 0.93
CA SER A 10 3.87 19.57 -0.09
C SER A 10 5.25 19.33 0.53
N GLY A 11 5.57 18.07 0.78
CA GLY A 11 6.79 17.63 1.46
C GLY A 11 7.58 16.60 0.67
N ARG A 12 8.65 16.10 1.28
CA ARG A 12 9.48 15.00 0.79
C ARG A 12 8.98 13.69 1.41
N ALA A 13 9.00 12.60 0.66
CA ALA A 13 8.75 11.29 1.25
C ALA A 13 9.95 10.81 2.10
N ASN A 14 9.66 9.94 3.07
CA ASN A 14 10.62 9.29 3.97
C ASN A 14 11.31 10.26 4.96
N THR A 15 10.65 11.36 5.33
CA THR A 15 11.14 12.34 6.30
C THR A 15 9.99 13.02 7.03
N PHE A 16 10.26 13.70 8.15
CA PHE A 16 9.27 14.55 8.81
C PHE A 16 9.50 16.02 8.43
N ASP A 17 8.66 16.56 7.57
CA ASP A 17 8.75 17.94 7.10
C ASP A 17 7.80 18.89 7.85
N TYR A 18 6.74 18.34 8.46
CA TYR A 18 5.69 19.10 9.16
C TYR A 18 5.55 18.72 10.64
N ALA A 19 6.58 18.12 11.25
CA ALA A 19 6.57 17.80 12.67
C ALA A 19 6.41 19.04 13.55
N THR A 20 7.14 20.10 13.24
CA THR A 20 7.12 21.36 13.98
C THR A 20 6.92 22.54 13.05
N ALA A 21 6.53 23.69 13.59
CA ALA A 21 6.37 24.94 12.83
C ALA A 21 7.65 25.37 12.09
N SER A 22 8.83 24.95 12.58
CA SER A 22 10.13 25.21 11.95
C SER A 22 10.56 24.13 10.95
N GLY A 23 9.70 23.15 10.65
CA GLY A 23 9.98 22.05 9.74
C GLY A 23 10.28 22.51 8.31
N TRP A 24 10.95 21.65 7.53
CA TRP A 24 11.34 21.97 6.15
C TRP A 24 10.14 22.28 5.25
N GLY A 25 9.02 21.58 5.45
CA GLY A 25 7.79 21.78 4.68
C GLY A 25 7.12 23.13 4.93
N ASN A 26 7.51 23.85 5.99
CA ASN A 26 7.01 25.18 6.30
C ASN A 26 7.82 26.34 5.70
N GLN A 27 8.87 26.03 4.94
CA GLN A 27 9.75 27.02 4.31
C GLN A 27 9.28 27.41 2.91
N ASP A 28 9.92 28.42 2.33
CA ASP A 28 9.81 28.73 0.90
C ASP A 28 10.74 27.79 0.12
N ASN A 29 10.13 26.82 -0.58
CA ASN A 29 10.84 25.87 -1.43
C ASN A 29 10.70 26.21 -2.93
N GLY A 30 10.11 27.37 -3.26
CA GLY A 30 9.87 27.84 -4.62
C GLY A 30 8.57 27.30 -5.23
N GLU A 31 7.81 28.20 -5.83
CA GLU A 31 6.60 27.86 -6.59
C GLU A 31 6.93 27.05 -7.86
N GLY A 32 6.25 25.93 -8.04
CA GLY A 32 6.49 25.00 -9.16
C GLY A 32 7.73 24.12 -9.01
N ALA A 33 8.34 24.06 -7.82
CA ALA A 33 9.41 23.10 -7.53
C ALA A 33 8.92 21.64 -7.69
N SER A 34 9.86 20.73 -7.96
CA SER A 34 9.52 19.30 -8.08
C SER A 34 9.04 18.69 -6.76
N VAL A 35 9.49 19.25 -5.64
CA VAL A 35 9.12 18.89 -4.26
C VAL A 35 9.06 20.16 -3.41
N GLY A 36 8.04 20.29 -2.57
CA GLY A 36 7.79 21.51 -1.79
C GLY A 36 7.05 22.59 -2.59
N HIS A 37 6.64 23.64 -1.88
CA HIS A 37 6.11 24.90 -2.42
C HIS A 37 6.45 26.05 -1.44
N ASP A 38 6.02 27.28 -1.73
CA ASP A 38 6.02 28.35 -0.72
C ASP A 38 4.85 28.15 0.24
N GLN A 39 5.14 27.61 1.43
CA GLN A 39 4.10 27.32 2.41
C GLN A 39 3.35 28.59 2.85
N SER A 40 3.98 29.77 2.80
CA SER A 40 3.33 31.03 3.17
C SER A 40 2.21 31.42 2.18
N ALA A 41 2.37 31.07 0.91
CA ALA A 41 1.36 31.26 -0.13
C ALA A 41 0.23 30.20 -0.07
N HIS A 42 0.51 29.05 0.53
CA HIS A 42 -0.36 27.86 0.52
C HIS A 42 -1.12 27.62 1.84
N GLY A 43 -1.47 28.69 2.55
CA GLY A 43 -2.27 28.64 3.78
C GLY A 43 -1.48 28.70 5.08
N GLY A 44 -0.16 28.86 5.00
CA GLY A 44 0.71 29.12 6.13
C GLY A 44 1.19 27.88 6.85
N THR A 45 1.87 28.10 7.99
CA THR A 45 2.58 27.08 8.76
C THR A 45 1.66 26.01 9.32
N PHE A 46 2.13 24.76 9.29
CA PHE A 46 1.46 23.59 9.85
C PHE A 46 2.42 22.74 10.70
N ALA A 47 1.96 22.28 11.85
CA ALA A 47 2.72 21.39 12.74
C ALA A 47 1.82 20.27 13.25
N TRP A 48 2.03 19.05 12.80
CA TRP A 48 1.16 17.94 13.24
C TRP A 48 1.34 17.59 14.72
N THR A 49 2.45 17.98 15.36
CA THR A 49 2.65 17.82 16.81
C THR A 49 1.74 18.71 17.66
N GLU A 50 1.18 19.77 17.07
CA GLU A 50 0.22 20.66 17.74
C GLU A 50 -1.23 20.16 17.65
N LEU A 51 -1.48 19.15 16.80
CA LEU A 51 -2.76 18.49 16.72
C LEU A 51 -2.97 17.59 17.94
N ASN A 52 -4.24 17.22 18.20
CA ASN A 52 -4.49 16.17 19.19
C ASN A 52 -3.84 14.84 18.77
N PRO A 53 -3.54 13.95 19.73
CA PRO A 53 -2.69 12.78 19.48
C PRO A 53 -3.15 11.87 18.33
N VAL A 54 -4.46 11.75 18.12
CA VAL A 54 -5.02 10.90 17.04
C VAL A 54 -4.69 11.49 15.68
N TRP A 55 -4.96 12.77 15.46
CA TRP A 55 -4.64 13.41 14.18
C TRP A 55 -3.15 13.62 14.01
N GLY A 56 -2.43 14.00 15.07
CA GLY A 56 -0.98 14.14 15.03
C GLY A 56 -0.30 12.85 14.57
N PHE A 57 -0.73 11.70 15.09
CA PHE A 57 -0.24 10.40 14.62
C PHE A 57 -0.56 10.13 13.14
N VAL A 58 -1.80 10.38 12.71
CA VAL A 58 -2.21 10.16 11.32
C VAL A 58 -1.42 11.03 10.35
N TYR A 59 -1.21 12.31 10.68
CA TYR A 59 -0.39 13.21 9.86
C TYR A 59 1.09 12.90 9.95
N ALA A 60 1.61 12.42 11.08
CA ALA A 60 2.99 11.96 11.20
C ALA A 60 3.28 10.78 10.27
N VAL A 61 2.38 9.77 10.23
CA VAL A 61 2.52 8.66 9.28
C VAL A 61 2.49 9.16 7.84
N GLY A 62 1.62 10.12 7.54
CA GLY A 62 1.52 10.70 6.21
C GLY A 62 2.76 11.50 5.79
N ASP A 63 3.25 12.36 6.67
CA ASP A 63 4.47 13.16 6.50
C ASP A 63 5.68 12.25 6.24
N LEU A 64 5.82 11.19 7.04
CA LEU A 64 6.89 10.22 6.87
C LEU A 64 6.82 9.45 5.55
N ASN A 65 5.65 9.05 5.06
CA ASN A 65 5.56 8.09 3.96
C ASN A 65 5.19 8.71 2.61
N CYS A 66 4.62 9.91 2.60
CA CYS A 66 4.07 10.55 1.43
C CYS A 66 4.78 11.89 1.17
N HIS A 67 4.81 12.31 -0.09
CA HIS A 67 5.19 13.67 -0.44
C HIS A 67 4.10 14.70 -0.11
N GLN A 68 2.92 14.25 0.35
CA GLN A 68 1.78 15.08 0.74
C GLN A 68 1.35 16.15 -0.26
N LYS A 69 1.71 16.02 -1.55
CA LYS A 69 1.36 16.99 -2.60
C LYS A 69 -0.13 17.30 -2.62
N TYR A 70 -0.48 18.57 -2.44
CA TYR A 70 -1.87 19.01 -2.28
C TYR A 70 -2.73 18.67 -3.49
N GLU A 71 -2.18 18.83 -4.70
CA GLU A 71 -2.84 18.55 -5.98
C GLU A 71 -3.13 17.06 -6.20
N ARG A 72 -2.50 16.18 -5.40
CA ARG A 72 -2.70 14.72 -5.44
C ARG A 72 -3.52 14.20 -4.27
N SER A 73 -3.93 15.09 -3.37
CA SER A 73 -4.61 14.79 -2.12
C SER A 73 -6.05 15.30 -2.16
N TRP A 74 -6.97 14.57 -1.52
CA TRP A 74 -8.32 15.08 -1.33
C TRP A 74 -8.38 16.08 -0.18
N LYS A 75 -9.39 16.94 -0.20
CA LYS A 75 -9.76 17.80 0.94
C LYS A 75 -11.05 17.28 1.58
N ILE A 76 -11.03 17.07 2.89
CA ILE A 76 -12.21 16.70 3.68
C ILE A 76 -12.41 17.77 4.74
N ASN A 77 -13.61 18.36 4.80
CA ASN A 77 -13.94 19.44 5.73
C ASN A 77 -12.90 20.59 5.67
N GLY A 78 -12.57 21.05 4.46
CA GLY A 78 -11.56 22.09 4.23
C GLY A 78 -10.10 21.72 4.54
N ASN A 79 -9.84 20.53 5.09
CA ASN A 79 -8.50 20.07 5.46
C ASN A 79 -7.92 19.17 4.38
N GLN A 80 -6.67 19.39 3.98
CA GLN A 80 -5.98 18.43 3.12
C GLN A 80 -5.79 17.10 3.86
N MET A 81 -6.08 15.97 3.19
CA MET A 81 -5.80 14.64 3.71
C MET A 81 -4.30 14.44 3.99
N PRO A 82 -3.94 13.63 5.00
CA PRO A 82 -2.55 13.40 5.43
C PRO A 82 -1.67 12.72 4.38
N MET A 83 -2.26 12.12 3.35
CA MET A 83 -1.54 11.42 2.29
C MET A 83 -2.24 11.63 0.95
N CYS A 84 -1.50 11.38 -0.13
CA CYS A 84 -2.06 11.43 -1.46
C CYS A 84 -3.09 10.32 -1.69
N THR A 85 -3.96 10.53 -2.69
CA THR A 85 -5.01 9.58 -3.06
C THR A 85 -4.50 8.19 -3.46
N ARG A 86 -3.25 8.08 -3.92
CA ARG A 86 -2.62 6.78 -4.20
C ARG A 86 -2.37 6.00 -2.92
N ASP A 87 -1.78 6.63 -1.91
CA ASP A 87 -1.45 5.96 -0.64
C ASP A 87 -2.71 5.55 0.13
N VAL A 88 -3.76 6.38 0.05
CA VAL A 88 -5.10 6.00 0.54
C VAL A 88 -5.58 4.70 -0.14
N GLY A 89 -5.42 4.60 -1.46
CA GLY A 89 -5.70 3.38 -2.21
C GLY A 89 -4.86 2.20 -1.74
N ILE A 90 -3.55 2.36 -1.61
CA ILE A 90 -2.62 1.30 -1.17
C ILE A 90 -3.00 0.77 0.21
N ILE A 91 -3.22 1.66 1.19
CA ILE A 91 -3.57 1.26 2.56
C ILE A 91 -4.93 0.56 2.58
N PHE A 92 -5.94 1.11 1.89
CA PHE A 92 -7.26 0.50 1.82
C PHE A 92 -7.21 -0.89 1.14
N GLY A 93 -6.51 -0.99 0.02
CA GLY A 93 -6.27 -2.24 -0.68
C GLY A 93 -5.60 -3.26 0.22
N PHE A 94 -4.54 -2.86 0.94
CA PHE A 94 -3.83 -3.75 1.86
C PHE A 94 -4.76 -4.35 2.92
N VAL A 95 -5.59 -3.52 3.55
CA VAL A 95 -6.57 -3.98 4.54
C VAL A 95 -7.55 -4.96 3.92
N VAL A 96 -8.09 -4.67 2.73
CA VAL A 96 -9.01 -5.56 2.02
C VAL A 96 -8.34 -6.88 1.62
N GLY A 97 -7.10 -6.84 1.11
CA GLY A 97 -6.32 -8.03 0.76
C GLY A 97 -6.02 -8.92 1.96
N ALA A 98 -5.66 -8.30 3.09
CA ALA A 98 -5.46 -9.01 4.35
C ALA A 98 -6.76 -9.63 4.88
N ALA A 99 -7.87 -8.89 4.83
CA ALA A 99 -9.19 -9.39 5.23
C ALA A 99 -9.67 -10.54 4.33
N LEU A 100 -9.46 -10.44 3.01
CA LEU A 100 -9.77 -11.50 2.05
C LEU A 100 -9.00 -12.79 2.38
N PHE A 101 -7.70 -12.65 2.65
CA PHE A 101 -6.90 -13.79 3.09
C PHE A 101 -7.35 -14.31 4.45
N GLY A 102 -7.65 -13.45 5.44
CA GLY A 102 -8.15 -13.88 6.74
C GLY A 102 -9.47 -14.65 6.65
N TRP A 103 -10.31 -14.33 5.66
CA TRP A 103 -11.58 -15.02 5.45
C TRP A 103 -11.44 -16.37 4.74
N ARG A 104 -10.53 -16.51 3.77
CA ARG A 104 -10.48 -17.68 2.87
C ARG A 104 -9.16 -18.44 2.88
N GLY A 105 -8.10 -17.82 3.35
CA GLY A 105 -6.74 -18.33 3.31
C GLY A 105 -6.51 -19.44 4.32
N LEU A 106 -5.67 -20.40 3.92
CA LEU A 106 -5.25 -21.54 4.71
C LEU A 106 -3.73 -21.63 4.69
N ASN A 107 -3.14 -21.93 5.84
CA ASN A 107 -1.72 -22.27 5.91
C ASN A 107 -1.47 -23.58 5.14
N ARG A 108 -0.64 -23.53 4.10
CA ARG A 108 -0.19 -24.69 3.32
C ARG A 108 1.33 -24.80 3.31
N TRP A 109 1.96 -24.46 4.43
CA TRP A 109 3.40 -24.57 4.70
C TRP A 109 4.29 -23.58 3.95
N THR A 110 4.22 -23.53 2.62
CA THR A 110 4.99 -22.58 1.82
C THR A 110 4.20 -21.30 1.59
N VAL A 111 4.90 -20.17 1.38
CA VAL A 111 4.25 -18.88 1.07
C VAL A 111 3.40 -18.98 -0.21
N ARG A 112 3.90 -19.65 -1.26
CA ARG A 112 3.15 -19.79 -2.52
C ARG A 112 1.86 -20.61 -2.38
N ASP A 113 1.91 -21.71 -1.64
CA ASP A 113 0.77 -22.61 -1.50
C ASP A 113 -0.26 -21.97 -0.57
N THR A 114 0.22 -21.31 0.49
CA THR A 114 -0.60 -20.51 1.40
C THR A 114 -1.24 -19.34 0.66
N PHE A 115 -0.50 -18.61 -0.18
CA PHE A 115 -1.02 -17.51 -0.99
C PHE A 115 -2.17 -17.97 -1.89
N LEU A 116 -1.95 -19.04 -2.66
CA LEU A 116 -2.94 -19.57 -3.60
C LEU A 116 -4.16 -20.21 -2.91
N SER A 117 -4.10 -20.48 -1.61
CA SER A 117 -5.17 -21.18 -0.87
C SER A 117 -6.53 -20.47 -0.85
N ILE A 118 -6.59 -19.18 -1.18
CA ILE A 118 -7.87 -18.46 -1.26
C ILE A 118 -8.78 -19.00 -2.38
N PHE A 119 -8.17 -19.66 -3.38
CA PHE A 119 -8.87 -20.27 -4.50
C PHE A 119 -9.29 -21.70 -4.15
N PRO A 120 -10.49 -22.14 -4.59
CA PRO A 120 -10.91 -23.53 -4.45
C PRO A 120 -9.92 -24.51 -5.08
N ASN A 121 -9.82 -25.71 -4.51
CA ASN A 121 -8.85 -26.72 -4.93
C ASN A 121 -9.02 -27.11 -6.40
N GLU A 122 -10.26 -27.23 -6.87
CA GLU A 122 -10.61 -27.64 -8.23
C GLU A 122 -10.04 -26.66 -9.27
N ARG A 123 -9.95 -25.36 -8.93
CA ARG A 123 -9.34 -24.34 -9.80
C ARG A 123 -7.81 -24.37 -9.77
N LEU A 124 -7.23 -24.90 -8.70
CA LEU A 124 -5.78 -24.98 -8.51
C LEU A 124 -5.18 -26.28 -9.07
N GLU A 125 -5.96 -27.35 -9.23
CA GLU A 125 -5.47 -28.64 -9.74
C GLU A 125 -4.61 -28.51 -11.00
N PRO A 126 -5.02 -27.79 -12.07
CA PRO A 126 -4.18 -27.67 -13.27
C PRO A 126 -2.84 -26.96 -13.01
N VAL A 127 -2.83 -25.99 -12.09
CA VAL A 127 -1.64 -25.23 -11.69
C VAL A 127 -0.67 -26.11 -10.92
N TYR A 128 -1.19 -27.00 -10.07
CA TYR A 128 -0.39 -27.96 -9.30
C TYR A 128 0.16 -29.08 -10.19
N LEU A 129 -0.66 -29.64 -11.07
CA LEU A 129 -0.25 -30.69 -12.03
C LEU A 129 0.81 -30.19 -13.02
N SER A 130 0.74 -28.92 -13.43
CA SER A 130 1.70 -28.31 -14.36
C SER A 130 2.92 -27.68 -13.68
N ASP A 131 3.03 -27.79 -12.34
CA ASP A 131 4.06 -27.13 -11.50
C ASP A 131 4.21 -25.60 -11.74
N ARG A 132 3.11 -24.91 -12.04
CA ARG A 132 3.10 -23.46 -12.33
C ARG A 132 2.79 -22.59 -11.11
N ARG A 133 2.85 -23.15 -9.90
CA ARG A 133 2.45 -22.47 -8.64
C ARG A 133 3.17 -21.16 -8.39
N MET A 134 4.50 -21.16 -8.56
CA MET A 134 5.31 -19.94 -8.39
C MET A 134 4.92 -18.88 -9.42
N THR A 135 4.84 -19.28 -10.70
CA THR A 135 4.43 -18.39 -11.79
C THR A 135 3.04 -17.83 -11.57
N ALA A 136 2.08 -18.63 -11.10
CA ALA A 136 0.72 -18.18 -10.81
C ALA A 136 0.70 -17.13 -9.68
N MET A 137 1.41 -17.36 -8.58
CA MET A 137 1.54 -16.38 -7.51
C MET A 137 2.17 -15.07 -8.03
N LEU A 138 3.29 -15.16 -8.75
CA LEU A 138 3.98 -13.98 -9.29
C LEU A 138 3.13 -13.24 -10.33
N ALA A 139 2.35 -13.96 -11.15
CA ALA A 139 1.46 -13.35 -12.13
C ALA A 139 0.33 -12.57 -11.45
N ILE A 140 -0.26 -13.10 -10.37
CA ILE A 140 -1.30 -12.40 -9.59
C ILE A 140 -0.72 -11.14 -8.93
N ILE A 141 0.44 -11.27 -8.28
CA ILE A 141 1.13 -10.13 -7.66
C ILE A 141 1.47 -9.09 -8.72
N GLY A 142 2.05 -9.52 -9.84
CA GLY A 142 2.37 -8.66 -10.97
C GLY A 142 1.15 -7.94 -11.52
N LEU A 143 0.02 -8.63 -11.69
CA LEU A 143 -1.23 -8.02 -12.16
C LEU A 143 -1.75 -6.91 -11.23
N GLY A 144 -1.59 -7.07 -9.91
CA GLY A 144 -1.97 -6.04 -8.96
C GLY A 144 -0.99 -4.86 -8.89
N LEU A 145 0.31 -5.12 -8.99
CA LEU A 145 1.34 -4.07 -8.88
C LEU A 145 1.58 -3.29 -10.18
N LEU A 146 1.44 -3.96 -11.33
CA LEU A 146 1.83 -3.42 -12.64
C LEU A 146 1.08 -2.14 -13.01
N PRO A 147 -0.26 -2.00 -12.81
CA PRO A 147 -0.96 -0.77 -13.17
C PRO A 147 -0.41 0.45 -12.44
N MET A 148 -0.10 0.31 -11.14
CA MET A 148 0.48 1.39 -10.33
C MET A 148 1.90 1.71 -10.76
N ALA A 149 2.71 0.68 -11.05
CA ALA A 149 4.06 0.88 -11.53
C ALA A 149 4.05 1.64 -12.87
N VAL A 150 3.25 1.22 -13.84
CA VAL A 150 3.10 1.89 -15.14
C VAL A 150 2.66 3.34 -14.94
N ASP A 151 1.58 3.58 -14.19
CA ASP A 151 1.07 4.93 -13.93
C ASP A 151 2.11 5.84 -13.24
N GLY A 152 2.87 5.31 -12.27
CA GLY A 152 3.94 6.03 -11.59
C GLY A 152 5.16 6.32 -12.47
N PHE A 153 5.63 5.33 -13.24
CA PHE A 153 6.76 5.49 -14.16
C PHE A 153 6.42 6.44 -15.31
N THR A 154 5.20 6.39 -15.85
CA THR A 154 4.77 7.33 -16.89
C THR A 154 4.76 8.77 -16.36
N GLN A 155 4.24 9.01 -15.15
CA GLN A 155 4.33 10.33 -14.48
C GLN A 155 5.76 10.81 -14.23
N MET A 156 6.68 9.88 -13.96
CA MET A 156 8.09 10.25 -13.71
C MET A 156 8.83 10.63 -15.00
N LEU A 157 8.41 10.09 -16.14
CA LEU A 157 9.12 10.22 -17.42
C LEU A 157 8.45 11.20 -18.40
N THR A 158 7.25 11.69 -18.10
CA THR A 158 6.43 12.52 -19.00
C THR A 158 5.64 13.57 -18.23
N ASP A 159 5.03 14.52 -18.94
CA ASP A 159 4.16 15.55 -18.37
C ASP A 159 2.74 15.04 -18.03
N TYR A 160 2.47 13.73 -18.21
CA TYR A 160 1.20 13.13 -17.82
C TYR A 160 1.06 13.13 -16.30
N GLU A 161 -0.08 13.64 -15.82
CA GLU A 161 -0.48 13.56 -14.41
C GLU A 161 -1.78 12.75 -14.28
N SER A 162 -1.79 11.78 -13.36
CA SER A 162 -2.97 10.95 -13.15
C SER A 162 -4.12 11.75 -12.56
N THR A 163 -5.33 11.22 -12.68
CA THR A 163 -6.47 11.71 -11.89
C THR A 163 -6.48 11.06 -10.51
N HIS A 164 -7.19 11.66 -9.54
CA HIS A 164 -7.37 11.04 -8.22
C HIS A 164 -7.98 9.62 -8.31
N LEU A 165 -8.89 9.40 -9.26
CA LEU A 165 -9.51 8.08 -9.45
C LEU A 165 -8.50 7.04 -9.93
N ILE A 166 -7.64 7.37 -10.91
CA ILE A 166 -6.59 6.46 -11.39
C ILE A 166 -5.60 6.14 -10.25
N ARG A 167 -5.20 7.15 -9.48
CA ARG A 167 -4.31 6.97 -8.32
C ARG A 167 -4.91 6.03 -7.28
N LEU A 168 -6.19 6.24 -6.95
CA LEU A 168 -6.92 5.41 -5.99
C LEU A 168 -7.02 3.96 -6.47
N VAL A 169 -7.44 3.73 -7.72
CA VAL A 169 -7.68 2.39 -8.27
C VAL A 169 -6.39 1.59 -8.42
N THR A 170 -5.34 2.22 -8.98
CA THR A 170 -4.05 1.55 -9.14
C THR A 170 -3.38 1.29 -7.79
N GLY A 171 -3.45 2.26 -6.86
CA GLY A 171 -3.01 2.08 -5.49
C GLY A 171 -3.76 0.95 -4.78
N PHE A 172 -5.08 0.90 -4.91
CA PHE A 172 -5.91 -0.17 -4.34
C PHE A 172 -5.53 -1.56 -4.87
N ALA A 173 -5.37 -1.70 -6.18
CA ALA A 173 -4.96 -2.98 -6.78
C ALA A 173 -3.61 -3.47 -6.25
N ALA A 174 -2.64 -2.54 -6.13
CA ALA A 174 -1.32 -2.84 -5.58
C ALA A 174 -1.40 -3.22 -4.10
N GLY A 175 -2.11 -2.41 -3.30
CA GLY A 175 -2.36 -2.69 -1.88
C GLY A 175 -2.99 -4.05 -1.65
N LEU A 176 -4.03 -4.39 -2.44
CA LEU A 176 -4.77 -5.65 -2.31
C LEU A 176 -3.87 -6.88 -2.44
N VAL A 177 -3.04 -6.94 -3.47
CA VAL A 177 -2.14 -8.10 -3.65
C VAL A 177 -1.02 -8.13 -2.61
N VAL A 178 -0.52 -6.97 -2.16
CA VAL A 178 0.50 -6.88 -1.11
C VAL A 178 -0.06 -7.32 0.23
N GLY A 179 -1.26 -6.87 0.63
CA GLY A 179 -1.89 -7.26 1.89
C GLY A 179 -2.24 -8.74 1.95
N TRP A 180 -2.74 -9.29 0.84
CA TRP A 180 -2.95 -10.73 0.70
C TRP A 180 -1.62 -11.49 0.79
N TRP A 181 -0.59 -11.10 0.03
CA TRP A 181 0.71 -11.76 0.09
C TRP A 181 1.33 -11.70 1.49
N PHE A 182 1.32 -10.53 2.12
CA PHE A 182 1.86 -10.33 3.47
C PHE A 182 1.17 -11.25 4.49
N SER A 183 -0.16 -11.31 4.47
CA SER A 183 -0.94 -12.17 5.37
C SER A 183 -0.66 -13.66 5.12
N SER A 184 -0.51 -14.05 3.85
CA SER A 184 -0.13 -15.41 3.48
C SER A 184 1.27 -15.77 3.96
N SER A 185 2.23 -14.84 3.87
CA SER A 185 3.61 -15.02 4.32
C SER A 185 3.71 -15.22 5.83
N LEU A 186 2.98 -14.41 6.61
CA LEU A 186 2.91 -14.56 8.06
C LEU A 186 2.24 -15.86 8.51
N SER A 187 1.31 -16.37 7.70
CA SER A 187 0.53 -17.57 8.01
C SER A 187 1.22 -18.88 7.57
N ALA A 188 2.16 -18.80 6.62
CA ALA A 188 2.94 -19.94 6.14
C ALA A 188 3.92 -20.42 7.23
N ARG A 189 3.44 -21.32 8.10
CA ARG A 189 4.17 -21.79 9.28
C ARG A 189 4.19 -23.31 9.34
N THR A 190 5.39 -23.89 9.39
CA THR A 190 5.63 -25.34 9.41
C THR A 190 5.23 -25.99 10.74
N LYS A 191 5.36 -25.25 11.85
CA LYS A 191 5.07 -25.72 13.21
C LYS A 191 3.67 -26.33 13.40
N TYR A 192 2.67 -25.89 12.62
CA TYR A 192 1.31 -26.43 12.71
C TYR A 192 1.14 -27.80 12.05
N PHE A 193 2.19 -28.29 11.41
CA PHE A 193 2.29 -29.60 10.78
C PHE A 193 3.38 -30.45 11.44
N GLY A 194 3.78 -30.13 12.69
CA GLY A 194 4.83 -30.87 13.40
C GLY A 194 6.16 -30.94 12.64
N ASP A 195 6.42 -29.97 11.76
CA ASP A 195 7.55 -29.98 10.83
C ASP A 195 7.63 -31.26 9.95
N ASP A 196 6.49 -31.90 9.69
CA ASP A 196 6.34 -32.98 8.69
C ASP A 196 5.56 -32.51 7.44
N PRO A 197 6.22 -32.36 6.28
CA PRO A 197 5.58 -31.88 5.05
C PRO A 197 4.48 -32.81 4.51
N ARG A 198 4.44 -34.08 4.95
CA ARG A 198 3.44 -35.07 4.52
C ARG A 198 2.07 -34.82 5.15
N LEU A 199 2.01 -34.03 6.23
CA LEU A 199 0.76 -33.65 6.88
C LEU A 199 0.04 -32.49 6.17
N VAL A 200 0.68 -31.89 5.16
CA VAL A 200 0.10 -30.80 4.37
C VAL A 200 -0.78 -31.36 3.26
N VAL A 201 -2.05 -30.98 3.28
CA VAL A 201 -2.99 -31.32 2.19
C VAL A 201 -2.91 -30.24 1.10
N LEU A 202 -2.57 -30.66 -0.11
CA LEU A 202 -2.48 -29.79 -1.29
C LEU A 202 -3.44 -30.26 -2.39
N PRO A 203 -3.88 -29.35 -3.28
CA PRO A 203 -4.61 -29.71 -4.50
C PRO A 203 -3.91 -30.78 -5.33
N ALA A 204 -4.70 -31.58 -6.06
CA ALA A 204 -4.24 -32.66 -6.93
C ALA A 204 -3.33 -33.70 -6.24
N ASP A 205 -3.55 -33.94 -4.93
CA ASP A 205 -2.73 -34.84 -4.09
C ASP A 205 -1.22 -34.57 -4.15
N ALA A 206 -0.85 -33.33 -4.49
CA ALA A 206 0.54 -32.92 -4.58
C ALA A 206 1.23 -33.03 -3.21
N ARG A 207 2.51 -33.40 -3.21
CA ARG A 207 3.30 -33.53 -1.98
C ARG A 207 4.47 -32.57 -1.97
N LEU A 208 4.74 -32.03 -0.80
CA LEU A 208 5.99 -31.31 -0.54
C LEU A 208 7.10 -32.34 -0.34
N VAL A 209 8.22 -32.16 -1.04
CA VAL A 209 9.40 -33.00 -0.93
C VAL A 209 10.51 -32.16 -0.32
N THR A 210 11.02 -32.54 0.84
CA THR A 210 12.26 -32.00 1.39
C THR A 210 13.41 -32.61 0.62
N LYS A 211 14.23 -31.75 0.00
CA LYS A 211 15.52 -32.15 -0.55
C LYS A 211 16.53 -32.35 0.57
#